data_AF-A0A517SZ48-F1
#
_entry.id   AF-A0A517SZ48-F1
#
_cell.length_a   1.000
_cell.length_b   1.000
_cell.length_c   1.000
_cell.angle_alpha   90.00
_cell.angle_beta   90.00
_cell.angle_gamma   90.00
#
_symmetry.space_group_name_H-M   'P 1'
#
loop_
_entity.id
_entity.type
_entity.pdbx_description
1 polymer ?
#
loop_
_entity_poly.entity_id
_entity_poly.type
_entity_poly.pdbx_seq_one_letter_code
_entity_poly.pdbx_strand_id
1 'polypeptide(L)'
;MGFRSAGAFSLYCDQDPVFQFNAHSELRRVFFQGRKLKAAQGSLVELTRRNQAISESPEGKTAAQPLMLSETSIGEEQRKLILDDLKHWLQLIQACLQTEPVAQHQFACVGADAQAFQKKVLTWIQKCPSRQIIADGPGL
;
A
#
# COMPACT_ATOMS: atom_id res chain seq x y z
N MET A 1 4.56 2.20 -9.77
CA MET A 1 3.58 3.12 -9.14
C MET A 1 2.43 3.40 -10.10
N GLY A 2 1.22 3.72 -9.62
CA GLY A 2 0.08 3.97 -10.49
C GLY A 2 -1.11 4.63 -9.81
N PHE A 3 -1.94 5.30 -10.62
CA PHE A 3 -3.17 5.95 -10.20
C PHE A 3 -4.39 5.17 -10.68
N ARG A 4 -5.44 5.08 -9.86
CA ARG A 4 -6.74 4.51 -10.24
C ARG A 4 -7.70 5.64 -10.65
N SER A 5 -8.81 5.29 -11.29
CA SER A 5 -9.81 6.22 -11.82
C SER A 5 -10.37 7.20 -10.78
N ALA A 6 -10.43 6.81 -9.50
CA ALA A 6 -10.91 7.64 -8.40
C ALA A 6 -9.81 8.47 -7.70
N GLY A 7 -8.59 8.54 -8.24
CA GLY A 7 -7.48 9.30 -7.64
C GLY A 7 -6.68 8.54 -6.58
N ALA A 8 -7.12 7.34 -6.19
CA ALA A 8 -6.34 6.43 -5.35
C ALA A 8 -4.98 6.12 -5.99
N PHE A 9 -3.93 6.09 -5.17
CA PHE A 9 -2.55 5.88 -5.60
C PHE A 9 -1.98 4.59 -4.99
N SER A 10 -1.14 3.90 -5.76
CA SER A 10 -0.37 2.76 -5.27
C SER A 10 1.10 2.94 -5.61
N LEU A 11 1.94 2.83 -4.58
CA LEU A 11 3.39 2.80 -4.67
C LEU A 11 3.89 1.37 -4.46
N TYR A 12 4.65 0.87 -5.42
CA TYR A 12 5.31 -0.44 -5.37
C TYR A 12 6.80 -0.15 -5.42
N CYS A 13 7.52 -0.51 -4.37
CA CYS A 13 8.96 -0.40 -4.27
C CYS A 13 9.52 -1.80 -4.43
N ASP A 14 9.80 -2.17 -5.68
CA ASP A 14 10.04 -3.57 -6.09
C ASP A 14 8.90 -4.50 -5.62
N GLN A 15 9.19 -5.54 -4.85
CA GLN A 15 8.19 -6.50 -4.32
C GLN A 15 7.67 -6.11 -2.93
N ASP A 16 8.51 -5.45 -2.12
CA ASP A 16 8.26 -5.07 -0.74
C ASP A 16 9.17 -3.87 -0.41
N PRO A 17 8.62 -2.71 -0.02
CA PRO A 17 7.24 -2.47 0.40
C PRO A 17 6.26 -2.08 -0.71
N VAL A 18 4.97 -2.25 -0.40
CA VAL A 18 3.85 -1.72 -1.20
C VAL A 18 2.98 -0.84 -0.31
N PHE A 19 2.70 0.39 -0.76
CA PHE A 19 1.82 1.33 -0.07
C PHE A 19 0.63 1.69 -0.95
N GLN A 20 -0.58 1.61 -0.41
CA GLN A 20 -1.80 1.94 -1.14
C GLN A 20 -2.59 3.00 -0.40
N PHE A 21 -3.02 4.00 -1.16
CA PHE A 21 -3.73 5.17 -0.68
C PHE A 21 -5.14 5.23 -1.27
N ASN A 22 -6.08 5.80 -0.52
CA ASN A 22 -7.39 6.16 -1.04
C ASN A 22 -7.36 7.48 -1.83
N ALA A 23 -8.51 7.91 -2.33
CA ALA A 23 -8.66 9.17 -3.07
C ALA A 23 -8.26 10.42 -2.27
N HIS A 24 -8.27 10.34 -0.94
CA HIS A 24 -7.92 11.41 -0.01
C HIS A 24 -6.44 11.39 0.42
N SER A 25 -5.61 10.56 -0.24
CA SER A 25 -4.19 10.37 0.10
C SER A 25 -3.95 9.77 1.49
N GLU A 26 -4.94 9.07 2.04
CA GLU A 26 -4.82 8.35 3.31
C GLU A 26 -4.32 6.93 3.06
N LEU A 27 -3.38 6.47 3.88
CA LEU A 27 -2.81 5.14 3.80
C LEU A 27 -3.86 4.11 4.22
N ARG A 28 -4.20 3.17 3.34
CA ARG A 28 -5.26 2.19 3.59
C ARG A 28 -4.79 0.74 3.62
N ARG A 29 -3.69 0.43 2.94
CA ARG A 29 -3.11 -0.91 2.89
C ARG A 29 -1.60 -0.81 2.71
N VAL A 30 -0.90 -1.75 3.34
CA VAL A 30 0.55 -1.85 3.26
C VAL A 30 0.92 -3.32 3.10
N PHE A 31 1.90 -3.62 2.25
CA PHE A 31 2.68 -4.85 2.34
C PHE A 31 4.08 -4.45 2.80
N PHE A 32 4.52 -4.97 3.94
CA PHE A 32 5.79 -4.58 4.56
C PHE A 32 6.41 -5.78 5.27
N GLN A 33 7.65 -6.12 4.92
CA GLN A 33 8.40 -7.24 5.49
C GLN A 33 7.62 -8.56 5.47
N GLY A 34 6.98 -8.86 4.34
CA GLY A 34 6.16 -10.07 4.15
C GLY A 34 4.78 -10.02 4.80
N ARG A 35 4.42 -8.94 5.51
CA ARG A 35 3.17 -8.81 6.26
C ARG A 35 2.15 -7.99 5.48
N LYS A 36 0.91 -8.45 5.46
CA LYS A 36 -0.23 -7.74 4.84
C LYS A 36 -0.93 -6.92 5.90
N LEU A 37 -0.97 -5.60 5.74
CA LEU A 37 -1.61 -4.69 6.66
C LEU A 37 -2.74 -3.93 5.98
N LYS A 38 -3.76 -3.57 6.76
CA LYS A 38 -4.82 -2.67 6.33
C LYS A 38 -5.10 -1.61 7.38
N ALA A 39 -5.67 -0.51 6.92
CA ALA A 39 -6.30 0.49 7.75
C ALA A 39 -7.51 -0.10 8.50
N ALA A 40 -7.61 0.22 9.78
CA ALA A 40 -8.77 0.01 10.63
C ALA A 40 -8.77 1.07 11.73
N GLN A 41 -9.82 1.88 11.80
CA GLN A 41 -10.04 2.89 12.85
C GLN A 41 -8.84 3.85 13.01
N GLY A 42 -8.30 4.37 11.90
CA GLY A 42 -7.17 5.31 11.91
C GLY A 42 -5.81 4.69 12.27
N SER A 43 -5.71 3.35 12.32
CA SER A 43 -4.47 2.61 12.57
C SER A 43 -4.26 1.48 11.56
N LEU A 44 -3.11 0.81 11.62
CA LEU A 44 -2.81 -0.36 10.80
C LEU A 44 -2.97 -1.64 11.63
N VAL A 45 -3.63 -2.63 11.04
CA VAL A 45 -3.75 -3.99 11.58
C VAL A 45 -3.20 -4.98 10.57
N GLU A 46 -2.49 -6.00 11.05
CA GLU A 46 -2.03 -7.10 10.23
C GLU A 46 -3.17 -8.08 9.93
N LEU A 47 -3.27 -8.50 8.68
CA LEU A 47 -4.17 -9.53 8.20
C LEU A 47 -3.42 -10.86 8.10
N THR A 48 -3.79 -11.80 8.96
CA THR A 48 -3.28 -13.18 8.94
C THR A 48 -4.37 -14.13 8.47
N ARG A 49 -4.02 -15.08 7.61
CA ARG A 49 -4.95 -16.12 7.16
C ARG A 49 -4.87 -17.28 8.15
N ARG A 50 -5.98 -17.64 8.79
CA ARG A 50 -6.05 -18.89 9.57
C ARG A 50 -6.50 -20.00 8.63
N ASN A 51 -5.63 -20.98 8.42
CA ASN A 51 -6.04 -22.24 7.83
C ASN A 51 -6.72 -23.05 8.96
N GLN A 52 -8.03 -23.26 8.87
CA GLN A 52 -8.67 -24.26 9.71
C GLN A 52 -8.27 -25.64 9.16
N ALA A 53 -7.81 -26.52 10.06
CA ALA A 53 -7.44 -27.88 9.70
C ALA A 53 -8.63 -28.56 9.01
N ILE A 54 -8.35 -29.31 7.94
CA ILE A 54 -9.33 -30.15 7.28
C ILE A 54 -9.83 -31.13 8.33
N SER A 55 -11.06 -30.93 8.80
CA SER A 55 -11.69 -31.90 9.69
C SER A 55 -12.19 -33.02 8.81
N GLU A 56 -11.53 -34.18 8.88
CA GLU A 56 -12.00 -35.41 8.23
C GLU A 56 -13.31 -35.83 8.90
N SER A 57 -14.43 -35.52 8.24
CA SER A 57 -15.72 -36.10 8.61
C SER A 57 -15.66 -37.62 8.37
N PRO A 58 -16.19 -38.48 9.26
CA PRO A 58 -16.23 -39.94 9.06
C PRO A 58 -16.92 -40.38 7.76
N GLU A 59 -17.66 -39.48 7.11
CA GLU A 59 -18.51 -39.73 5.95
C GLU A 59 -17.89 -39.30 4.61
N GLY A 60 -16.58 -39.02 4.56
CA GLY A 60 -15.86 -38.79 3.30
C GLY A 60 -16.23 -37.50 2.55
N LYS A 61 -16.99 -36.58 3.18
CA LYS A 61 -17.29 -35.25 2.63
C LYS A 61 -16.31 -34.22 3.18
N THR A 62 -15.35 -33.82 2.34
CA THR A 62 -14.45 -32.69 2.60
C THR A 62 -15.23 -31.38 2.48
N ALA A 63 -15.80 -30.90 3.59
CA ALA A 63 -16.37 -29.56 3.63
C ALA A 63 -15.22 -28.55 3.63
N ALA A 64 -15.02 -27.84 2.52
CA ALA A 64 -14.09 -26.71 2.47
C ALA A 64 -14.58 -25.63 3.45
N GLN A 65 -13.91 -25.50 4.59
CA GLN A 65 -14.27 -24.46 5.57
C GLN A 65 -13.90 -23.08 5.02
N PRO A 66 -14.74 -22.05 5.29
CA PRO A 66 -14.49 -20.70 4.81
C PRO A 66 -13.20 -20.15 5.42
N LEU A 67 -12.42 -19.48 4.58
CA LEU A 67 -11.19 -18.84 4.98
C LEU A 67 -11.45 -17.70 5.96
N MET A 68 -10.92 -17.82 7.17
CA MET A 68 -10.95 -16.74 8.16
C MET A 68 -9.68 -15.90 8.09
N LEU A 69 -9.89 -14.58 8.04
CA LEU A 69 -8.83 -13.58 8.26
C LEU A 69 -8.90 -13.13 9.71
N SER A 70 -7.77 -13.17 10.41
CA SER A 70 -7.60 -12.54 11.72
C SER A 70 -6.88 -11.21 11.59
N GLU A 71 -7.32 -10.25 12.39
CA GLU A 71 -6.74 -8.90 12.47
C GLU A 71 -5.98 -8.78 13.78
N THR A 72 -4.70 -8.40 13.70
CA THR A 72 -3.86 -8.17 14.87
C THR A 72 -3.32 -6.75 14.83
N SER A 73 -3.54 -5.96 15.88
CA SER A 73 -2.95 -4.64 16.00
C SER A 73 -1.44 -4.72 15.97
N ILE A 74 -0.79 -3.82 15.22
CA ILE A 74 0.65 -3.67 15.28
C ILE A 74 1.04 -2.72 16.42
N GLY A 75 2.23 -2.94 16.99
CA GLY A 75 2.79 -2.00 17.97
C GLY A 75 3.20 -0.67 17.34
N GLU A 76 3.31 0.37 18.17
CA GLU A 76 3.71 1.72 17.73
C GLU A 76 5.09 1.76 17.08
N GLU A 77 6.03 0.92 17.53
CA GLU A 77 7.36 0.81 16.91
C GLU A 77 7.27 0.33 15.45
N GLN A 78 6.53 -0.76 15.19
CA GLN A 78 6.33 -1.27 13.83
C GLN A 78 5.61 -0.24 12.95
N ARG A 79 4.61 0.44 13.51
CA ARG A 79 3.89 1.52 12.81
C ARG A 79 4.85 2.63 12.42
N LYS A 80 5.72 3.06 13.34
CA LYS A 80 6.73 4.09 13.07
C LYS A 80 7.69 3.66 11.97
N LEU A 81 8.19 2.41 11.99
CA LEU A 81 9.06 1.88 10.95
C LEU A 81 8.41 1.94 9.55
N ILE A 82 7.15 1.52 9.45
CA ILE A 82 6.39 1.56 8.18
C ILE A 82 6.25 3.00 7.66
N LEU A 83 5.93 3.94 8.54
CA LEU A 83 5.73 5.35 8.15
C LEU A 83 7.05 6.06 7.82
N ASP A 84 8.12 5.74 8.54
CA ASP A 84 9.47 6.27 8.27
C ASP A 84 9.98 5.76 6.91
N ASP A 85 9.76 4.48 6.60
CA ASP A 85 10.14 3.89 5.31
C ASP A 85 9.31 4.45 4.14
N LEU A 86 7.99 4.61 4.32
CA LEU A 86 7.15 5.32 3.35
C LEU A 86 7.69 6.73 3.08
N LYS A 87 8.00 7.49 4.13
CA LYS A 87 8.52 8.85 4.00
C LYS A 87 9.83 8.86 3.22
N HIS A 88 10.74 7.92 3.51
CA HIS A 88 11.99 7.76 2.80
C HIS A 88 11.76 7.54 1.29
N TRP A 89 10.88 6.62 0.91
CA TRP A 89 10.55 6.36 -0.49
C TRP A 89 9.93 7.56 -1.19
N LEU A 90 9.00 8.28 -0.55
CA LEU A 90 8.41 9.48 -1.12
C LEU A 90 9.46 10.58 -1.36
N GLN A 91 10.40 10.75 -0.43
CA GLN A 91 11.51 11.70 -0.58
C GLN A 91 12.46 11.31 -1.72
N LEU A 92 12.83 10.03 -1.83
CA LEU A 92 13.66 9.54 -2.92
C LEU A 92 13.00 9.77 -4.27
N ILE A 93 11.71 9.42 -4.41
CA ILE A 93 10.96 9.64 -5.65
C ILE A 93 10.91 11.13 -5.97
N GLN A 94 10.59 11.98 -5.00
CA GLN A 94 10.54 13.42 -5.20
C GLN A 94 11.90 13.96 -5.69
N ALA A 95 13.00 13.56 -5.05
CA ALA A 95 14.34 13.99 -5.43
C ALA A 95 14.67 13.56 -6.87
N CYS A 96 14.51 12.26 -7.18
CA CYS A 96 14.78 11.73 -8.52
C CYS A 96 13.97 12.44 -9.61
N LEU A 97 12.67 12.68 -9.36
CA LEU A 97 11.79 13.34 -10.32
C LEU A 97 12.04 14.86 -10.44
N GLN A 98 12.75 15.48 -9.51
CA GLN A 98 13.04 16.93 -9.55
C GLN A 98 14.44 17.24 -10.09
N THR A 99 15.44 16.39 -9.83
CA THR A 99 16.83 16.64 -10.21
C THR A 99 17.14 16.21 -11.63
N GLU A 100 16.55 15.10 -12.08
CA GLU A 100 16.87 14.51 -13.37
C GLU A 100 15.84 14.86 -14.44
N PRO A 101 16.28 15.25 -15.65
CA PRO A 101 15.38 15.43 -16.79
C PRO A 101 14.57 14.15 -17.08
N VAL A 102 13.32 14.31 -17.51
CA VAL A 102 12.41 13.19 -17.85
C VAL A 102 13.07 12.17 -18.78
N ALA A 103 13.89 12.65 -19.72
CA ALA A 103 14.61 11.85 -20.71
C ALA A 103 15.65 10.89 -20.12
N GLN A 104 16.13 11.12 -18.89
CA GLN A 104 17.06 10.23 -18.19
C GLN A 104 16.34 9.15 -17.38
N HIS A 105 15.04 9.32 -17.13
CA HIS A 105 14.22 8.32 -16.47
C HIS A 105 13.73 7.28 -17.48
N GLN A 106 13.92 6.00 -17.19
CA GLN A 106 13.38 4.91 -18.01
C GLN A 106 11.91 4.64 -17.65
N PHE A 107 11.04 5.61 -17.93
CA PHE A 107 9.61 5.42 -17.71
C PHE A 107 9.00 4.52 -18.78
N ALA A 108 8.44 3.39 -18.33
CA ALA A 108 7.44 2.64 -19.09
C ALA A 108 6.05 3.03 -18.55
N CYS A 109 5.35 3.91 -19.27
CA CYS A 109 4.01 4.37 -18.89
C CYS A 109 2.92 3.68 -19.70
N VAL A 110 1.77 3.44 -19.06
CA VAL A 110 0.55 2.92 -19.71
C VAL A 110 -0.58 3.92 -19.44
N GLY A 111 -1.26 4.39 -20.49
CA GLY A 111 -2.41 5.31 -20.39
C GLY A 111 -2.06 6.78 -20.15
N ALA A 112 -0.78 7.14 -20.09
CA ALA A 112 -0.27 8.52 -20.08
C ALA A 112 1.16 8.54 -20.63
N ASP A 113 1.64 9.70 -21.10
CA ASP A 113 3.05 9.90 -21.38
C ASP A 113 3.87 10.13 -20.09
N ALA A 114 5.19 9.99 -20.19
CA ALA A 114 6.12 10.09 -19.08
C ALA A 114 6.09 11.46 -18.36
N GLN A 115 5.94 12.55 -19.12
CA GLN A 115 5.96 13.90 -18.56
C GLN A 115 4.68 14.19 -17.78
N ALA A 116 3.53 13.83 -18.33
CA ALA A 116 2.24 13.90 -17.65
C ALA A 116 2.22 13.03 -16.39
N PHE A 117 2.78 11.82 -16.47
CA PHE A 117 2.89 10.93 -15.32
C PHE A 117 3.78 11.52 -14.21
N GLN A 118 4.98 11.98 -14.54
CA GLN A 118 5.89 12.62 -13.58
C GLN A 118 5.25 13.83 -12.90
N LYS A 119 4.62 14.73 -13.68
CA LYS A 119 3.91 15.89 -13.13
C LYS A 119 2.81 15.47 -12.16
N LYS A 120 2.06 14.41 -12.51
CA LYS A 120 0.98 13.88 -11.67
C LYS A 120 1.51 13.29 -10.36
N VAL A 121 2.61 12.53 -10.41
CA VAL A 121 3.27 11.98 -9.21
C VAL A 121 3.78 13.09 -8.31
N LEU A 122 4.52 14.06 -8.85
CA LEU A 122 5.02 15.20 -8.08
C LEU A 122 3.90 16.00 -7.42
N THR A 123 2.83 16.28 -8.17
CA THR A 123 1.63 16.97 -7.63
C THR A 123 0.99 16.17 -6.51
N TRP A 124 0.92 14.84 -6.64
CA TRP A 124 0.37 13.98 -5.61
C TRP A 124 1.23 13.98 -4.34
N ILE A 125 2.55 13.85 -4.47
CA ILE A 125 3.49 13.89 -3.33
C ILE A 125 3.39 15.24 -2.60
N GLN A 126 3.31 16.36 -3.32
CA GLN A 126 3.17 17.70 -2.73
C GLN A 126 1.86 17.90 -1.97
N LYS A 127 0.78 17.24 -2.41
CA LYS A 127 -0.53 17.25 -1.73
C LYS A 127 -0.62 16.23 -0.60
N CYS A 128 0.27 15.25 -0.59
CA CYS A 128 0.29 14.22 0.44
C CYS A 128 0.58 14.89 1.79
N PRO A 129 -0.25 14.63 2.82
CA PRO A 129 -0.02 15.23 4.13
C PRO A 129 1.38 14.92 4.64
N SER A 130 2.08 15.93 5.15
CA SER A 130 3.43 15.79 5.71
C SER A 130 3.48 14.81 6.89
N ARG A 131 2.34 14.61 7.57
CA ARG A 131 2.08 13.48 8.47
C ARG A 131 1.12 12.52 7.78
N GLN A 132 1.58 11.33 7.42
CA GLN A 132 0.73 10.36 6.75
C GLN A 132 -0.48 10.01 7.62
N ILE A 133 -1.68 10.27 7.10
CA ILE A 133 -2.94 9.89 7.72
C ILE A 133 -3.24 8.44 7.33
N ILE A 134 -3.59 7.61 8.30
CA ILE A 134 -4.08 6.24 8.05
C ILE A 134 -5.61 6.33 7.97
N ALA A 135 -6.20 5.73 6.94
CA ALA A 135 -7.64 5.74 6.74
C ALA A 135 -8.38 4.99 7.87
N ASP A 136 -9.70 5.21 7.98
CA ASP A 136 -10.53 4.45 8.92
C ASP A 136 -10.78 3.00 8.49
N GLY A 137 -10.55 2.69 7.21
CA GLY A 137 -10.75 1.36 6.67
C GLY A 137 -10.03 1.10 5.35
N PRO A 138 -10.08 -0.15 4.83
CA PRO A 138 -9.36 -0.56 3.62
C PRO A 138 -10.03 -0.13 2.30
N GLY A 139 -11.06 0.71 2.36
CA GLY A 139 -11.93 1.12 1.25
C GLY A 139 -11.24 1.96 0.19
N LEU A 140 -11.93 2.19 -0.94
CA LEU A 140 -11.36 2.92 -2.07
C LEU A 140 -11.27 4.43 -1.87
#